data_AF-A0A943PR96-F1
#
_entry.id   AF-A0A943PR96-F1
#
_cell.length_a   1.000
_cell.length_b   1.000
_cell.length_c   1.000
_cell.angle_alpha   90.00
_cell.angle_beta   90.00
_cell.angle_gamma   90.00
#
_symmetry.space_group_name_H-M   'P 1'
#
loop_
_entity.id
_entity.type
_entity.pdbx_description
1 polymer ?
#
loop_
_entity_poly.entity_id
_entity_poly.type
_entity_poly.pdbx_seq_one_letter_code
_entity_poly.pdbx_strand_id
1 'polypeptide(L)' 'MEYSVDKTTRKDRIKLVKKALAISISGADVPTDETLNLTKDYVDGKIELEELQQKIIDKYNKDK' A
#
# COMPACT_ATOMS: atom_id res chain seq x y z
N MET A 1 -1.82 15.26 2.84
CA MET A 1 -1.19 14.73 1.60
C MET A 1 -2.23 14.61 0.48
N GLU A 2 -1.83 14.73 -0.79
CA GLU A 2 -2.73 14.55 -1.96
C GLU A 2 -3.37 13.14 -2.03
N TYR A 3 -2.74 12.14 -1.40
CA TYR A 3 -3.19 10.74 -1.41
C TYR A 3 -3.81 10.27 -0.09
N SER A 4 -4.19 11.20 0.77
CA SER A 4 -4.79 10.87 2.07
C SER A 4 -6.17 10.22 1.87
N VAL A 5 -6.55 9.33 2.78
CA VAL A 5 -7.83 8.60 2.71
C VAL A 5 -9.01 9.57 2.70
N ASP A 6 -8.87 10.67 3.45
CA ASP A 6 -9.87 11.73 3.58
C ASP A 6 -10.08 12.54 2.29
N LYS A 7 -9.06 12.60 1.42
CA LYS A 7 -9.07 13.35 0.15
C LYS A 7 -9.26 12.49 -1.09
N THR A 8 -9.27 11.17 -0.94
CA THR A 8 -9.33 10.21 -2.05
C THR A 8 -10.57 9.34 -1.93
N THR A 9 -11.15 8.91 -3.05
CA THR A 9 -12.23 7.93 -3.00
C THR A 9 -11.67 6.52 -2.93
N ARG A 10 -12.47 5.57 -2.42
CA ARG A 10 -12.11 4.13 -2.43
C ARG A 10 -11.68 3.64 -3.82
N LYS A 11 -12.31 4.14 -4.89
CA LYS A 11 -11.94 3.78 -6.28
C LYS A 11 -10.56 4.29 -6.65
N ASP A 12 -10.21 5.50 -6.25
CA ASP A 12 -8.88 6.07 -6.51
C ASP A 12 -7.80 5.29 -5.76
N ARG A 13 -8.05 4.93 -4.50
CA ARG A 13 -7.15 4.07 -3.71
C ARG A 13 -6.95 2.70 -4.34
N ILE A 14 -8.01 2.07 -4.86
CA ILE A 14 -7.91 0.79 -5.59
C ILE A 14 -7.06 0.94 -6.86
N LYS A 15 -7.25 2.02 -7.64
CA LYS A 15 -6.44 2.28 -8.84
C LYS A 15 -4.97 2.48 -8.47
N LEU A 16 -4.69 3.22 -7.41
CA LEU A 16 -3.35 3.46 -6.90
C LEU A 16 -2.67 2.14 -6.50
N VAL A 17 -3.33 1.31 -5.69
CA VAL A 17 -2.82 0.00 -5.26
C VAL A 17 -2.60 -0.93 -6.45
N LYS A 18 -3.53 -0.99 -7.41
CA LYS A 18 -3.37 -1.80 -8.63
C LYS A 18 -2.18 -1.34 -9.46
N LYS A 19 -1.96 -0.03 -9.60
CA LYS A 19 -0.82 0.51 -10.33
C LYS A 19 0.49 0.18 -9.63
N ALA A 20 0.54 0.36 -8.31
CA ALA A 20 1.70 -0.02 -7.50
C ALA A 20 2.00 -1.52 -7.59
N LEU A 21 0.97 -2.36 -7.50
CA LEU A 21 1.08 -3.81 -7.63
C LEU A 21 1.57 -4.24 -9.02
N ALA A 22 1.06 -3.61 -10.08
CA ALA A 22 1.54 -3.86 -11.44
C ALA A 22 3.03 -3.51 -11.59
N ILE A 23 3.46 -2.38 -11.03
CA ILE A 23 4.88 -1.97 -11.02
C ILE A 23 5.73 -2.96 -10.23
N SER A 24 5.29 -3.37 -9.03
CA SER A 24 6.04 -4.32 -8.20
C SER A 24 6.20 -5.67 -8.88
N ILE A 25 5.15 -6.20 -9.51
CA ILE A 25 5.22 -7.49 -10.23
C ILE A 25 6.07 -7.36 -11.51
N SER A 26 6.10 -6.18 -12.14
CA SER A 26 6.84 -5.98 -13.39
C SER A 26 8.36 -5.88 -13.18
N GLY A 27 8.80 -5.46 -11.99
CA GLY A 27 10.23 -5.21 -11.70
C GLY A 27 10.79 -6.00 -10.51
N ALA A 28 9.95 -6.69 -9.74
CA ALA A 28 10.33 -7.37 -8.51
C ALA A 28 9.43 -8.60 -8.24
N ASP A 29 9.72 -9.29 -7.15
CA ASP A 29 8.94 -10.42 -6.66
C ASP A 29 7.51 -10.00 -6.27
N VAL A 30 6.59 -10.96 -6.30
CA VAL A 30 5.19 -10.71 -5.95
C VAL A 30 5.13 -10.27 -4.49
N PRO A 31 4.48 -9.14 -4.15
CA PRO A 31 4.41 -8.70 -2.77
C PRO A 31 3.68 -9.74 -1.90
N THR A 32 4.20 -9.97 -0.70
CA THR A 32 3.65 -10.95 0.25
C THR A 32 2.19 -10.65 0.61
N ASP A 33 1.43 -11.69 0.98
CA ASP A 33 0.03 -11.58 1.44
C ASP A 33 -0.18 -10.52 2.53
N GLU A 34 0.80 -10.33 3.40
CA GLU A 34 0.74 -9.32 4.45
C GLU A 34 0.78 -7.89 3.89
N THR A 35 1.61 -7.63 2.86
CA THR A 35 1.65 -6.36 2.12
C THR A 35 0.34 -6.12 1.35
N LEU A 36 -0.25 -7.19 0.82
CA LEU A 36 -1.59 -7.14 0.21
C LEU A 36 -2.68 -6.82 1.24
N ASN A 37 -2.53 -7.30 2.47
CA ASN A 37 -3.48 -7.01 3.54
C ASN A 37 -3.38 -5.54 4.01
N LEU A 38 -2.17 -5.01 4.15
CA LEU A 38 -1.94 -3.60 4.45
C LEU A 38 -2.55 -2.68 3.38
N THR A 39 -2.36 -3.02 2.10
CA THR A 39 -2.95 -2.24 1.00
C THR A 39 -4.48 -2.31 0.97
N LYS A 40 -5.09 -3.41 1.44
CA LYS A 40 -6.54 -3.49 1.66
C LYS A 40 -6.99 -2.53 2.77
N ASP A 41 -6.27 -2.45 3.89
CA ASP A 41 -6.62 -1.52 4.98
C ASP A 41 -6.58 -0.06 4.53
N TYR A 42 -5.62 0.31 3.68
CA TYR A 42 -5.58 1.63 3.04
C TYR A 42 -6.77 1.85 2.11
N VAL A 43 -7.13 0.87 1.28
CA VAL A 43 -8.31 0.95 0.40
C VAL A 43 -9.60 1.12 1.21
N ASP A 44 -9.73 0.37 2.31
CA ASP A 44 -10.86 0.45 3.24
C ASP A 44 -10.89 1.80 3.98
N GLY A 45 -9.76 2.48 4.06
CA GLY A 45 -9.60 3.76 4.74
C GLY A 45 -9.39 3.64 6.24
N LYS A 46 -8.90 2.47 6.70
CA LYS A 46 -8.57 2.20 8.09
C LYS A 46 -7.21 2.77 8.50
N ILE A 47 -6.30 2.92 7.54
CA ILE A 47 -4.95 3.44 7.74
C ILE A 47 -4.60 4.45 6.65
N GLU A 48 -3.74 5.40 6.98
CA GLU A 48 -3.21 6.35 6.01
C GLU A 48 -2.08 5.76 5.15
N LEU A 49 -1.79 6.41 4.02
CA LEU A 49 -0.71 5.98 3.12
C LEU A 49 0.66 6.05 3.82
N GLU A 50 0.88 7.06 4.66
CA GLU A 50 2.09 7.19 5.48
C GLU A 50 2.25 6.00 6.42
N GLU A 51 1.19 5.62 7.14
CA GLU A 51 1.23 4.47 8.05
C GLU A 51 1.52 3.17 7.31
N LEU A 52 0.91 2.99 6.13
CA LEU A 52 1.19 1.86 5.26
C LEU A 52 2.67 1.81 4.85
N GLN A 53 3.21 2.93 4.39
CA GLN A 53 4.63 3.04 4.01
C GLN A 53 5.54 2.73 5.19
N GLN A 54 5.26 3.32 6.36
CA GLN A 54 6.04 3.09 7.57
C GLN A 54 6.07 1.60 7.94
N LYS A 55 4.90 0.93 7.93
CA LYS A 55 4.80 -0.51 8.24
C LYS A 55 5.56 -1.38 7.25
N ILE A 56 5.50 -1.05 5.96
CA ILE A 56 6.25 -1.78 4.93
C ILE A 56 7.75 -1.58 5.14
N ILE A 57 8.21 -0.34 5.35
CA ILE A 57 9.64 -0.05 5.59
C ILE A 57 10.14 -0.74 6.86
N ASP A 58 9.38 -0.67 7.96
CA ASP A 58 9.73 -1.30 9.23
C ASP A 58 9.91 -2.80 9.03
N LYS A 59 8.99 -3.46 8.31
CA LYS A 59 9.10 -4.88 7.95
C LYS A 59 10.39 -5.21 7.21
N TYR A 60 10.71 -4.47 6.15
CA TYR A 60 11.92 -4.74 5.36
C TYR A 60 13.22 -4.36 6.10
N ASN A 61 13.17 -3.45 7.07
CA ASN A 61 14.31 -3.12 7.93
C ASN A 61 14.48 -4.07 9.12
N LYS A 62 13.40 -4.72 9.58
CA LYS A 62 13.45 -5.68 10.71
C LYS A 62 14.11 -7.00 10.33
N ASP A 63 14.14 -7.31 9.04
CA ASP A 63 14.78 -8.49 8.46
C ASP A 63 16.29 -8.26 8.17
N LYS A 64 16.87 -7.16 8.67
CA LYS A 64 18.30 -6.81 8.50
C LYS A 64 19.11 -6.92 9.79
#